data_AF-X0WY48-F1
#
_entry.id   AF-X0WY48-F1
#
_cell.length_a   1.000
_cell.length_b   1.000
_cell.length_c   1.000
_cell.angle_alpha   90.00
_cell.angle_beta   90.00
_cell.angle_gamma   90.00
#
_symmetry.space_group_name_H-M   'P 1'
#
loop_
_entity.id
_entity.type
_entity.pdbx_description
1 polymer ?
#
loop_
_entity_poly.entity_id
_entity_poly.type
_entity_poly.pdbx_seq_one_letter_code
_entity_poly.pdbx_strand_id
1 'polypeptide(L)'
;MIVMKTIIPIFMAIVALSASAAAAAEPEVIVELGSDRVYQGESVLYRVTLNNFNNPSPPRLEGFDNFRIESLGQTSLNSTFTRIINGRVTTVERRGEQYSYRLTPLKAGLLRLPAPTAKAGGKTISGSEKLLDVIAPDEQDLVIMELTVDRQSVYPMQPFELTLSILVKGLPSPNSDHNPVADRFTDRSDLMGSRSLPRNLQIPWLPDDNLPEGIEPAESWQRWLQPLQNQGRIQA
;
A
#
# COMPACT_ATOMS: atom_id res chain seq x y z
N MET A 1 66.02 -76.29 10.43
CA MET A 1 65.92 -75.42 11.63
C MET A 1 64.73 -74.49 11.38
N ILE A 2 63.49 -74.87 11.77
CA ILE A 2 62.68 -74.29 12.89
C ILE A 2 62.81 -72.74 12.90
N VAL A 3 61.78 -71.88 12.70
CA VAL A 3 60.49 -71.62 13.39
C VAL A 3 59.70 -70.64 12.46
N MET A 4 58.47 -70.87 11.97
CA MET A 4 57.12 -70.60 12.54
C MET A 4 56.74 -69.13 12.89
N LYS A 5 55.56 -68.70 12.39
CA LYS A 5 54.71 -67.51 12.72
C LYS A 5 55.23 -66.14 12.23
N THR A 6 54.47 -65.28 11.55
CA THR A 6 53.14 -64.73 11.94
C THR A 6 52.48 -64.03 10.73
N ILE A 7 51.16 -64.15 10.62
CA ILE A 7 50.25 -63.51 9.64
C ILE A 7 49.74 -62.17 10.24
N ILE A 8 49.20 -61.27 9.38
CA ILE A 8 48.19 -60.21 9.64
C ILE A 8 48.78 -58.77 9.78
N PRO A 9 48.19 -57.70 9.20
CA PRO A 9 47.71 -57.49 7.81
C PRO A 9 48.13 -56.09 7.25
N ILE A 10 47.84 -55.86 5.97
CA ILE A 10 47.85 -54.54 5.34
C ILE A 10 46.72 -53.69 5.95
N PHE A 11 47.05 -52.64 6.72
CA PHE A 11 46.08 -51.65 7.18
C PHE A 11 46.29 -50.35 6.38
N MET A 12 45.66 -50.33 5.21
CA MET A 12 45.53 -49.17 4.34
C MET A 12 44.53 -48.21 5.00
N ALA A 13 45.02 -47.30 5.84
CA ALA A 13 44.22 -46.20 6.38
C ALA A 13 44.11 -45.08 5.34
N ILE A 14 43.19 -45.24 4.38
CA ILE A 14 42.66 -44.10 3.62
C ILE A 14 41.80 -43.30 4.61
N VAL A 15 42.39 -42.26 5.19
CA VAL A 15 41.63 -41.21 5.89
C VAL A 15 40.88 -40.45 4.80
N ALA A 16 39.65 -40.88 4.52
CA ALA A 16 38.71 -40.13 3.71
C ALA A 16 38.41 -38.83 4.47
N LEU A 17 39.06 -37.75 4.03
CA LEU A 17 38.79 -36.39 4.44
C LEU A 17 37.39 -36.02 3.92
N SER A 18 36.35 -36.41 4.66
CA SER A 18 34.98 -35.94 4.43
C SER A 18 34.92 -34.47 4.82
N ALA A 19 35.34 -33.62 3.88
CA ALA A 19 34.98 -32.21 3.88
C ALA A 19 33.45 -32.14 3.78
N SER A 20 32.78 -32.07 4.92
CA SER A 20 31.42 -31.56 4.98
C SER A 20 31.48 -30.11 4.52
N ALA A 21 31.35 -29.89 3.21
CA ALA A 21 30.98 -28.59 2.69
C ALA A 21 29.69 -28.20 3.40
N ALA A 22 29.76 -27.16 4.23
CA ALA A 22 28.57 -26.53 4.75
C ALA A 22 27.75 -26.12 3.53
N ALA A 23 26.64 -26.82 3.27
CA ALA A 23 25.73 -26.48 2.21
C ALA A 23 25.18 -25.09 2.53
N ALA A 24 25.72 -24.07 1.86
CA ALA A 24 25.18 -22.73 1.92
C ALA A 24 23.74 -22.80 1.41
N ALA A 25 22.80 -22.32 2.22
CA ALA A 25 21.40 -22.32 1.83
C ALA A 25 21.23 -21.53 0.53
N GLU A 26 20.46 -22.09 -0.42
CA GLU A 26 20.30 -21.47 -1.74
C GLU A 26 19.58 -20.12 -1.61
N PRO A 27 19.97 -19.10 -2.40
CA PRO A 27 19.29 -17.81 -2.35
C PRO A 27 17.88 -17.89 -2.93
N GLU A 28 16.93 -17.27 -2.26
CA GLU A 28 15.50 -17.37 -2.56
C GLU A 28 14.83 -15.99 -2.51
N VAL A 29 13.90 -15.75 -3.43
CA VAL A 29 13.10 -14.52 -3.51
C VAL A 29 11.63 -14.87 -3.24
N ILE A 30 11.11 -14.47 -2.08
CA ILE A 30 9.73 -14.69 -1.68
C ILE A 30 8.93 -13.40 -1.91
N VAL A 31 7.70 -13.56 -2.42
CA VAL A 31 6.81 -12.44 -2.76
C VAL A 31 5.48 -12.62 -2.06
N GLU A 32 5.04 -11.59 -1.35
CA GLU A 32 3.78 -11.58 -0.60
C GLU A 32 2.94 -10.35 -0.94
N LEU A 33 1.64 -10.55 -1.00
CA LEU A 33 0.63 -9.50 -1.11
C LEU A 33 -0.21 -9.49 0.16
N GLY A 34 -0.55 -8.30 0.65
CA GLY A 34 -1.45 -8.13 1.79
C GLY A 34 -2.90 -8.53 1.48
N SER A 35 -3.30 -8.46 0.21
CA SER A 35 -4.59 -8.93 -0.31
C SER A 35 -4.43 -9.34 -1.78
N ASP A 36 -5.19 -10.32 -2.24
CA ASP A 36 -5.28 -10.72 -3.65
C ASP A 36 -6.39 -9.98 -4.42
N ARG A 37 -7.19 -9.17 -3.72
CA ARG A 37 -8.29 -8.37 -4.27
C ARG A 37 -8.39 -7.00 -3.60
N VAL A 38 -8.54 -5.94 -4.39
CA VAL A 38 -8.70 -4.54 -3.94
C VAL A 38 -9.55 -3.72 -4.91
N TYR A 39 -10.05 -2.55 -4.52
CA TYR A 39 -10.66 -1.62 -5.47
C TYR A 39 -9.61 -0.79 -6.23
N GLN A 40 -10.00 -0.26 -7.40
CA GLN A 40 -9.20 0.72 -8.11
C GLN A 40 -8.90 1.94 -7.22
N GLY A 41 -7.62 2.31 -7.10
CA GLY A 41 -7.17 3.40 -6.23
C GLY A 41 -6.97 3.04 -4.76
N GLU A 42 -7.37 1.83 -4.33
CA GLU A 42 -7.08 1.31 -2.99
C GLU A 42 -5.66 0.73 -2.95
N SER A 43 -4.93 0.98 -1.86
CA SER A 43 -3.53 0.55 -1.78
C SER A 43 -3.37 -0.83 -1.15
N VAL A 44 -2.55 -1.69 -1.75
CA VAL A 44 -2.16 -2.99 -1.20
C VAL A 44 -0.69 -3.00 -0.78
N LEU A 45 -0.39 -3.75 0.28
CA LEU A 45 0.99 -3.99 0.73
C LEU A 45 1.63 -5.08 -0.14
N TYR A 46 2.80 -4.80 -0.67
CA TYR A 46 3.61 -5.74 -1.44
C TYR A 46 4.97 -5.91 -0.76
N ARG A 47 5.34 -7.15 -0.45
CA ARG A 47 6.59 -7.47 0.24
C ARG A 47 7.44 -8.40 -0.61
N VAL A 48 8.72 -8.08 -0.70
CA VAL A 48 9.73 -8.93 -1.34
C VAL A 48 10.78 -9.28 -0.30
N THR A 49 10.90 -10.56 0.01
CA THR A 49 11.86 -11.09 0.98
C THR A 49 12.96 -11.83 0.24
N LEU A 50 14.20 -11.41 0.48
CA LEU A 50 15.41 -11.97 -0.11
C LEU A 50 16.12 -12.81 0.95
N ASN A 51 16.04 -14.13 0.86
CA ASN A 51 16.68 -15.07 1.79
C ASN A 51 18.01 -15.57 1.26
N ASN A 52 19.00 -15.69 2.13
CA ASN A 52 20.36 -16.16 1.85
C ASN A 52 21.11 -15.29 0.82
N PHE A 53 20.82 -13.99 0.78
CA PHE A 53 21.56 -13.01 -0.01
C PHE A 53 22.67 -12.36 0.82
N ASN A 54 23.81 -12.08 0.17
CA ASN A 54 24.86 -11.25 0.73
C ASN A 54 24.74 -9.83 0.17
N ASN A 55 24.37 -8.88 1.04
CA ASN A 55 24.21 -7.45 0.71
C ASN A 55 23.37 -7.22 -0.57
N PRO A 56 22.10 -7.69 -0.60
CA PRO A 56 21.27 -7.57 -1.79
C PRO A 56 21.00 -6.11 -2.12
N SER A 57 20.84 -5.82 -3.41
CA SER A 57 20.26 -4.56 -3.87
C SER A 57 18.73 -4.64 -3.84
N PRO A 58 18.03 -3.51 -3.67
CA PRO A 58 16.58 -3.47 -3.80
C PRO A 58 16.10 -4.13 -5.11
N PRO A 59 15.01 -4.91 -5.08
CA PRO A 59 14.48 -5.57 -6.27
C PRO A 59 13.98 -4.52 -7.27
N ARG A 60 14.18 -4.81 -8.56
CA ARG A 60 13.64 -3.97 -9.64
C ARG A 60 12.18 -4.32 -9.88
N LEU A 61 11.32 -3.29 -9.90
CA LEU A 61 9.88 -3.40 -10.15
C LEU A 61 9.55 -3.00 -11.59
N GLU A 62 10.22 -3.62 -12.56
CA GLU A 62 9.94 -3.39 -13.98
C GLU A 62 8.57 -3.99 -14.36
N GLY A 63 7.76 -3.27 -15.14
CA GLY A 63 6.43 -3.72 -15.60
C GLY A 63 5.27 -3.44 -14.64
N PHE A 64 5.46 -2.57 -13.65
CA PHE A 64 4.41 -2.12 -12.72
C PHE A 64 3.70 -0.83 -13.19
N ASP A 65 3.61 -0.60 -14.50
CA ASP A 65 3.10 0.66 -15.09
C ASP A 65 1.64 0.99 -14.73
N ASN A 66 0.86 -0.03 -14.37
CA ASN A 66 -0.52 0.12 -13.92
C ASN A 66 -0.63 0.47 -12.42
N PHE A 67 0.48 0.76 -11.75
CA PHE A 67 0.52 1.05 -10.32
C PHE A 67 1.26 2.36 -10.03
N ARG A 68 0.77 3.10 -9.05
CA ARG A 68 1.58 4.06 -8.31
C ARG A 68 2.28 3.32 -7.17
N ILE A 69 3.59 3.49 -7.08
CA ILE A 69 4.46 2.74 -6.17
C ILE A 69 5.07 3.69 -5.15
N GLU A 70 4.94 3.36 -3.88
CA GLU A 70 5.61 4.05 -2.78
C GLU A 70 6.46 3.04 -2.00
N SER A 71 7.74 3.37 -1.77
CA SER A 71 8.63 2.55 -0.95
C SER A 71 8.35 2.81 0.53
N LEU A 72 8.05 1.76 1.28
CA LEU A 72 7.85 1.81 2.73
C LEU A 72 9.14 1.48 3.51
N GLY A 73 10.25 1.27 2.80
CA GLY A 73 11.55 0.99 3.38
C GLY A 73 11.93 -0.50 3.36
N GLN A 74 13.02 -0.79 4.06
CA GLN A 74 13.64 -2.11 4.14
C GLN A 74 13.86 -2.54 5.58
N THR A 75 13.74 -3.84 5.84
CA THR A 75 13.94 -4.45 7.16
C THR A 75 14.93 -5.60 7.03
N SER A 76 15.96 -5.62 7.89
CA SER A 76 16.87 -6.76 7.98
C SER A 76 16.22 -7.91 8.75
N LEU A 77 16.30 -9.11 8.19
CA LEU A 77 15.83 -10.37 8.77
C LEU A 77 17.00 -11.27 9.18
N ASN A 78 18.19 -10.69 9.38
CA ASN A 78 19.39 -11.43 9.76
C ASN A 78 19.21 -12.08 11.14
N SER A 79 19.58 -13.36 11.26
CA SER A 79 19.51 -14.13 12.48
C SER A 79 20.69 -15.08 12.60
N THR A 80 21.39 -15.04 13.74
CA THR A 80 22.51 -15.95 14.04
C THR A 80 22.12 -16.87 15.18
N PHE A 81 22.14 -18.17 14.93
CA PHE A 81 21.84 -19.21 15.91
C PHE A 81 23.07 -20.06 16.18
N THR A 82 23.60 -20.00 17.41
CA THR A 82 24.76 -20.80 17.82
C THR A 82 24.30 -22.00 18.64
N ARG A 83 24.52 -23.22 18.12
CA ARG A 83 24.23 -24.48 18.80
C ARG A 83 25.53 -25.11 19.31
N ILE A 84 25.58 -25.43 20.59
CA ILE A 84 26.73 -26.11 21.20
C ILE A 84 26.29 -27.52 21.61
N ILE A 85 26.86 -28.55 20.96
CA ILE A 85 26.59 -29.97 21.30
C ILE A 85 27.94 -30.65 21.55
N ASN A 86 28.15 -31.20 22.74
CA ASN A 86 29.38 -31.94 23.12
C ASN A 86 30.69 -31.17 22.82
N GLY A 87 30.71 -29.86 23.13
CA GLY A 87 31.86 -28.98 22.88
C GLY A 87 32.05 -28.56 21.43
N ARG A 88 31.26 -29.08 20.48
CA ARG A 88 31.25 -28.60 19.09
C ARG A 88 30.30 -27.42 18.95
N VAL A 89 30.86 -26.28 18.56
CA VAL A 89 30.12 -25.07 18.21
C VAL A 89 29.66 -25.18 16.75
N THR A 90 28.35 -25.11 16.53
CA THR A 90 27.74 -25.02 15.20
C THR A 90 26.99 -23.70 15.12
N THR A 91 27.48 -22.77 14.30
CA THR A 91 26.80 -21.49 14.04
C THR A 91 25.98 -21.61 12.76
N VAL A 92 24.69 -21.29 12.84
CA VAL A 92 23.78 -21.19 11.70
C VAL A 92 23.45 -19.72 11.51
N GLU A 93 23.96 -19.12 10.45
CA GLU A 93 23.62 -17.76 10.06
C GLU A 93 22.53 -17.78 8.99
N ARG A 94 21.43 -17.09 9.25
CA ARG A 94 20.41 -16.76 8.25
C ARG A 94 20.55 -15.29 7.90
N ARG A 95 20.72 -15.00 6.63
CA ARG A 95 20.79 -13.63 6.11
C ARG A 95 19.55 -13.37 5.29
N GLY A 96 18.87 -12.28 5.57
CA GLY A 96 17.65 -11.93 4.87
C GLY A 96 17.36 -10.45 4.92
N GLU A 97 16.72 -9.95 3.87
CA GLU A 97 16.21 -8.58 3.80
C GLU A 97 14.80 -8.56 3.22
N GLN A 98 13.93 -7.75 3.80
CA GLN A 98 12.58 -7.55 3.31
C GLN A 98 12.40 -6.11 2.83
N TYR A 99 11.92 -5.97 1.60
CA TYR A 99 11.54 -4.70 0.99
C TYR A 99 10.03 -4.59 0.98
N SER A 100 9.50 -3.47 1.49
CA SER A 100 8.05 -3.25 1.58
C SER A 100 7.65 -2.09 0.69
N TYR A 101 6.59 -2.28 -0.09
CA TYR A 101 6.05 -1.30 -1.02
C TYR A 101 4.54 -1.16 -0.83
N ARG A 102 4.03 0.05 -1.02
CA ARG A 102 2.61 0.33 -1.19
C ARG A 102 2.33 0.44 -2.68
N LEU A 103 1.43 -0.39 -3.18
CA LEU A 103 1.00 -0.39 -4.57
C LEU A 103 -0.43 0.11 -4.66
N THR A 104 -0.67 1.15 -5.46
CA THR A 104 -2.01 1.66 -5.75
C THR A 104 -2.36 1.42 -7.22
N PRO A 105 -3.34 0.56 -7.55
CA PRO A 105 -3.69 0.25 -8.92
C PRO A 105 -4.41 1.43 -9.58
N LEU A 106 -4.02 1.72 -10.82
CA LEU A 106 -4.55 2.82 -11.63
C LEU A 106 -5.69 2.37 -12.54
N LYS A 107 -5.83 1.06 -12.77
CA LYS A 107 -6.85 0.45 -13.64
C LYS A 107 -7.50 -0.74 -12.95
N ALA A 108 -8.77 -0.97 -13.26
CA ALA A 108 -9.50 -2.17 -12.86
C ALA A 108 -9.16 -3.37 -13.75
N GLY A 109 -9.54 -4.56 -13.27
CA GLY A 109 -9.30 -5.86 -13.91
C GLY A 109 -8.24 -6.69 -13.19
N LEU A 110 -7.97 -7.87 -13.75
CA LEU A 110 -6.94 -8.77 -13.24
C LEU A 110 -5.56 -8.24 -13.62
N LEU A 111 -4.86 -7.61 -12.68
CA LEU A 111 -3.53 -7.06 -12.89
C LEU A 111 -2.45 -8.08 -12.54
N ARG A 112 -1.47 -8.20 -13.43
CA ARG A 112 -0.28 -9.03 -13.25
C ARG A 112 0.80 -8.23 -12.55
N LEU A 113 1.34 -8.75 -11.45
CA LEU A 113 2.50 -8.22 -10.76
C LEU A 113 3.73 -9.03 -11.18
N PRO A 114 4.61 -8.45 -12.02
CA PRO A 114 5.80 -9.14 -12.51
C PRO A 114 6.64 -9.74 -11.39
N ALA A 115 7.29 -10.88 -11.69
CA ALA A 115 8.25 -11.50 -10.79
C ALA A 115 9.41 -10.52 -10.51
N PRO A 116 9.63 -10.10 -9.25
CA PRO A 116 10.74 -9.23 -8.92
C PRO A 116 12.05 -9.97 -9.12
N THR A 117 13.07 -9.27 -9.58
CA THR A 117 14.41 -9.83 -9.80
C THR A 117 15.40 -9.27 -8.79
N ALA A 118 16.29 -10.13 -8.30
CA ALA A 118 17.39 -9.79 -7.41
C ALA A 118 18.68 -10.47 -7.87
N LYS A 119 19.84 -9.87 -7.54
CA LYS A 119 21.15 -10.43 -7.88
C LYS A 119 21.84 -11.00 -6.64
N ALA A 120 22.27 -12.26 -6.70
CA ALA A 120 23.09 -12.92 -5.69
C ALA A 120 24.28 -13.61 -6.36
N GLY A 121 25.51 -13.32 -5.91
CA GLY A 121 26.71 -14.04 -6.37
C GLY A 121 26.91 -14.02 -7.89
N GLY A 122 26.49 -12.96 -8.58
CA GLY A 122 26.56 -12.84 -10.04
C GLY A 122 25.42 -13.51 -10.81
N LYS A 123 24.51 -14.23 -10.14
CA LYS A 123 23.32 -14.84 -10.73
C LYS A 123 22.08 -13.97 -10.46
N THR A 124 21.21 -13.84 -11.45
CA THR A 124 19.89 -13.22 -11.28
C THR A 124 18.90 -14.28 -10.86
N ILE A 125 18.18 -14.03 -9.77
CA ILE A 125 17.15 -14.91 -9.23
C ILE A 125 15.85 -14.12 -9.24
N SER A 126 14.78 -14.78 -9.66
CA SER A 126 13.45 -14.20 -9.78
C SER A 126 12.54 -14.80 -8.73
N GLY A 127 11.69 -13.97 -8.14
CA GLY A 127 10.59 -14.43 -7.30
C GLY A 127 9.41 -14.96 -8.10
N SER A 128 8.30 -15.17 -7.42
CA SER A 128 7.04 -15.55 -8.04
C SER A 128 6.27 -14.34 -8.52
N GLU A 129 5.63 -14.49 -9.66
CA GLU A 129 4.58 -13.59 -10.11
C GLU A 129 3.35 -13.67 -9.20
N LYS A 130 2.63 -12.56 -9.09
CA LYS A 130 1.32 -12.50 -8.41
C LYS A 130 0.25 -11.91 -9.31
N LEU A 131 -0.99 -12.27 -9.02
CA LEU A 131 -2.18 -11.67 -9.63
C LEU A 131 -2.90 -10.86 -8.55
N LEU A 132 -3.43 -9.70 -8.94
CA LEU A 132 -4.26 -8.85 -8.12
C LEU A 132 -5.56 -8.58 -8.86
N ASP A 133 -6.68 -8.98 -8.27
CA ASP A 133 -8.01 -8.72 -8.78
C ASP A 133 -8.46 -7.31 -8.39
N VAL A 134 -8.44 -6.36 -9.34
CA VAL A 134 -8.81 -4.98 -9.10
C VAL A 134 -10.24 -4.73 -9.50
N ILE A 135 -11.10 -4.49 -8.52
CA ILE A 135 -12.52 -4.23 -8.74
C ILE A 135 -12.70 -2.77 -9.17
N ALA A 136 -13.35 -2.56 -10.30
CA ALA A 136 -13.82 -1.22 -10.67
C ALA A 136 -14.87 -0.79 -9.64
N PRO A 137 -14.81 0.45 -9.13
CA PRO A 137 -15.95 0.96 -8.38
C PRO A 137 -17.18 0.91 -9.29
N ASP A 138 -18.29 0.36 -8.78
CA ASP A 138 -19.55 0.43 -9.49
C ASP A 138 -19.89 1.89 -9.73
N GLU A 139 -20.29 2.25 -10.96
CA GLU A 139 -20.89 3.56 -11.20
C GLU A 139 -22.15 3.66 -10.33
N GLN A 140 -22.15 4.63 -9.42
CA GLN A 140 -23.30 4.90 -8.57
C GLN A 140 -24.09 6.06 -9.18
N ASP A 141 -25.35 5.80 -9.46
CA ASP A 141 -26.34 6.72 -9.98
C ASP A 141 -27.03 7.56 -8.88
N LEU A 142 -26.79 7.22 -7.61
CA LEU A 142 -27.44 7.86 -6.47
C LEU A 142 -26.43 8.50 -5.51
N VAL A 143 -26.24 9.81 -5.70
CA VAL A 143 -25.64 10.70 -4.72
C VAL A 143 -26.70 11.72 -4.33
N ILE A 144 -27.13 11.70 -3.07
CA ILE A 144 -28.06 12.70 -2.53
C ILE A 144 -27.23 13.68 -1.73
N MET A 145 -27.37 14.97 -2.05
CA MET A 145 -26.73 16.05 -1.31
C MET A 145 -27.81 16.88 -0.64
N GLU A 146 -27.67 17.09 0.66
CA GLU A 146 -28.50 17.99 1.43
C GLU A 146 -27.62 19.07 2.04
N LEU A 147 -27.99 20.33 1.81
CA LEU A 147 -27.35 21.47 2.41
C LEU A 147 -28.26 22.02 3.50
N THR A 148 -27.78 22.03 4.74
CA THR A 148 -28.49 22.67 5.85
C THR A 148 -27.67 23.83 6.39
N VAL A 149 -28.37 24.85 6.86
CA VAL A 149 -27.76 26.06 7.43
C VAL A 149 -28.37 26.26 8.81
N ASP A 150 -27.56 26.58 9.80
CA ASP A 150 -28.02 26.78 11.19
C ASP A 150 -28.91 28.02 11.35
N ARG A 151 -28.81 28.98 10.41
CA ARG A 151 -29.55 30.24 10.41
C ARG A 151 -30.01 30.62 9.02
N GLN A 152 -31.26 31.07 8.91
CA GLN A 152 -31.83 31.57 7.67
C GLN A 152 -31.46 33.03 7.37
N SER A 153 -30.94 33.75 8.36
CA SER A 153 -30.51 35.15 8.22
C SER A 153 -29.33 35.43 9.15
N VAL A 154 -28.38 36.22 8.67
CA VAL A 154 -27.15 36.60 9.37
C VAL A 154 -26.84 38.07 9.10
N TYR A 155 -26.27 38.75 10.09
CA TYR A 155 -25.70 40.08 9.88
C TYR A 155 -24.43 39.99 9.02
N PRO A 156 -24.05 41.08 8.33
CA PRO A 156 -22.75 41.15 7.69
C PRO A 156 -21.62 40.75 8.65
N MET A 157 -20.72 39.88 8.18
CA MET A 157 -19.59 39.34 8.94
C MET A 157 -19.94 38.43 10.13
N GLN A 158 -21.21 38.10 10.35
CA GLN A 158 -21.60 37.13 11.36
C GLN A 158 -21.31 35.70 10.87
N PRO A 159 -20.55 34.89 11.63
CA PRO A 159 -20.32 33.49 11.27
C PRO A 159 -21.59 32.67 11.43
N PHE A 160 -21.75 31.68 10.57
CA PHE A 160 -22.83 30.70 10.57
C PHE A 160 -22.30 29.34 10.11
N GLU A 161 -23.04 28.29 10.44
CA GLU A 161 -22.66 26.92 10.11
C GLU A 161 -23.45 26.42 8.91
N LEU A 162 -22.73 25.84 7.97
CA LEU A 162 -23.29 25.17 6.80
C LEU A 162 -22.85 23.71 6.85
N THR A 163 -23.82 22.82 6.82
CA THR A 163 -23.60 21.38 6.82
C THR A 163 -24.00 20.82 5.46
N LEU A 164 -23.04 20.19 4.77
CA LEU A 164 -23.29 19.40 3.59
C LEU A 164 -23.36 17.92 3.98
N SER A 165 -24.57 17.36 3.95
CA SER A 165 -24.81 15.94 4.13
C SER A 165 -24.77 15.26 2.77
N ILE A 166 -23.86 14.30 2.59
CA ILE A 166 -23.74 13.53 1.35
C ILE A 166 -24.14 12.09 1.67
N LEU A 167 -25.22 11.63 1.06
CA LEU A 167 -25.65 10.24 1.10
C LEU A 167 -25.19 9.56 -0.19
N VAL A 168 -24.40 8.51 -0.05
CA VAL A 168 -23.98 7.65 -1.16
C VAL A 168 -24.41 6.21 -0.88
N LYS A 169 -24.58 5.43 -1.94
CA LYS A 169 -24.93 4.02 -1.81
C LYS A 169 -23.74 3.26 -1.19
N GLY A 170 -24.04 2.37 -0.24
CA GLY A 170 -23.03 1.51 0.37
C GLY A 170 -22.30 0.65 -0.67
N LEU A 171 -21.05 0.31 -0.39
CA LEU A 171 -20.29 -0.60 -1.24
C LEU A 171 -20.93 -2.00 -1.22
N PRO A 172 -20.87 -2.74 -2.34
CA PRO A 172 -21.34 -4.12 -2.35
C PRO A 172 -20.44 -5.01 -1.48
N SER A 173 -20.96 -6.17 -1.08
CA SER A 173 -20.15 -7.21 -0.44
C SER A 173 -18.93 -7.58 -1.30
N PRO A 174 -17.76 -7.88 -0.68
CA PRO A 174 -17.55 -8.06 0.75
C PRO A 174 -17.34 -6.76 1.55
N ASN A 175 -17.30 -5.60 0.91
CA ASN A 175 -16.88 -4.35 1.54
C ASN A 175 -18.05 -3.48 2.03
N SER A 176 -19.21 -4.10 2.29
CA SER A 176 -20.41 -3.41 2.80
C SER A 176 -20.18 -2.67 4.12
N ASP A 177 -19.16 -3.07 4.87
CA ASP A 177 -18.82 -2.49 6.16
C ASP A 177 -17.91 -1.25 6.03
N HIS A 178 -17.44 -0.93 4.82
CA HIS A 178 -16.59 0.23 4.55
C HIS A 178 -17.43 1.47 4.18
N ASN A 179 -17.06 2.63 4.74
CA ASN A 179 -17.63 3.90 4.32
C ASN A 179 -16.89 4.38 3.06
N PRO A 180 -17.56 4.42 1.88
CA PRO A 180 -16.92 4.78 0.60
C PRO A 180 -16.39 6.21 0.54
N VAL A 181 -16.86 7.09 1.43
CA VAL A 181 -16.51 8.51 1.48
C VAL A 181 -15.37 8.71 2.48
N ALA A 182 -15.45 8.10 3.67
CA ALA A 182 -14.56 8.37 4.81
C ALA A 182 -13.07 8.23 4.48
N ASP A 183 -12.67 7.17 3.77
CA ASP A 183 -11.25 6.87 3.50
C ASP A 183 -10.55 7.94 2.64
N ARG A 184 -11.30 8.80 1.95
CA ARG A 184 -10.74 9.94 1.18
C ARG A 184 -10.67 11.25 1.95
N PHE A 185 -11.42 11.36 3.05
CA PHE A 185 -11.40 12.55 3.91
C PHE A 185 -10.60 12.34 5.20
N THR A 186 -10.28 11.09 5.54
CA THR A 186 -9.38 10.74 6.66
C THR A 186 -8.04 10.32 6.09
N ASP A 187 -7.18 11.28 5.77
CA ASP A 187 -5.77 10.97 5.58
C ASP A 187 -5.21 10.42 6.91
N ARG A 188 -4.57 9.26 6.89
CA ARG A 188 -4.05 8.59 8.10
C ARG A 188 -2.82 9.28 8.70
N SER A 189 -2.48 10.48 8.24
CA SER A 189 -1.59 11.41 8.94
C SER A 189 -2.11 11.90 10.30
N ASP A 190 -3.36 11.57 10.64
CA ASP A 190 -4.09 12.17 11.77
C ASP A 190 -3.81 11.53 13.15
N LEU A 191 -2.75 10.73 13.30
CA LEU A 191 -2.26 10.26 14.61
C LEU A 191 -1.67 11.40 15.49
N MET A 192 -1.67 12.64 15.01
CA MET A 192 -1.42 13.85 15.82
C MET A 192 -2.46 14.93 15.55
N GLY A 193 -3.74 14.67 15.85
CA GLY A 193 -4.69 15.68 16.31
C GLY A 193 -5.08 16.84 15.36
N SER A 194 -4.66 16.82 14.09
CA SER A 194 -5.14 17.79 13.11
C SER A 194 -6.26 17.14 12.30
N ARG A 195 -7.50 17.55 12.53
CA ARG A 195 -8.61 17.21 11.62
C ARG A 195 -8.24 17.77 10.26
N SER A 196 -7.90 16.90 9.30
CA SER A 196 -7.88 17.26 7.90
C SER A 196 -9.35 17.54 7.50
N LEU A 197 -9.79 18.78 7.69
CA LEU A 197 -11.00 19.29 7.05
C LEU A 197 -10.80 19.15 5.54
N PRO A 198 -11.87 18.88 4.75
CA PRO A 198 -11.76 18.91 3.30
C PRO A 198 -11.04 20.19 2.91
N ARG A 199 -9.99 20.07 2.09
CA ARG A 199 -9.23 21.21 1.56
C ARG A 199 -10.22 22.14 0.87
N ASN A 200 -10.64 23.17 1.60
CA ASN A 200 -11.53 24.24 1.18
C ASN A 200 -12.72 23.74 0.34
N LEU A 201 -13.88 23.54 0.97
CA LEU A 201 -15.14 23.73 0.24
C LEU A 201 -15.14 25.19 -0.23
N GLN A 202 -14.53 25.45 -1.38
CA GLN A 202 -14.77 26.67 -2.11
C GLN A 202 -16.23 26.55 -2.50
N ILE A 203 -17.07 27.38 -1.90
CA ILE A 203 -18.34 27.76 -2.51
C ILE A 203 -17.92 28.86 -3.47
N PRO A 204 -17.54 28.56 -4.73
CA PRO A 204 -17.51 29.62 -5.71
C PRO A 204 -18.93 30.19 -5.68
N TRP A 205 -19.05 31.50 -5.48
CA TRP A 205 -20.25 32.15 -5.94
C TRP A 205 -20.40 31.71 -7.40
N LEU A 206 -21.34 30.81 -7.69
CA LEU A 206 -21.59 30.31 -9.03
C LEU A 206 -22.47 31.38 -9.65
N PRO A 207 -21.93 32.31 -10.48
CA PRO A 207 -22.79 33.10 -11.31
C PRO A 207 -23.60 32.13 -12.18
N ASP A 208 -24.83 32.53 -12.52
CA ASP A 208 -25.76 31.70 -13.30
C ASP A 208 -25.11 31.17 -14.59
N ASP A 209 -24.16 31.92 -15.16
CA ASP A 209 -23.40 31.61 -16.37
C ASP A 209 -22.39 30.45 -16.23
N ASN A 210 -22.09 30.03 -15.00
CA ASN A 210 -21.12 28.97 -14.68
C ASN A 210 -21.78 27.69 -14.14
N LEU A 211 -23.11 27.57 -14.23
CA LEU A 211 -23.82 26.38 -13.79
C LEU A 211 -23.52 25.18 -14.69
N PRO A 212 -23.35 23.96 -14.13
CA PRO A 212 -23.25 22.74 -14.90
C PRO A 212 -24.47 22.51 -15.80
N GLU A 213 -24.27 21.81 -16.91
CA GLU A 213 -25.36 21.43 -17.82
C GLU A 213 -26.47 20.67 -17.08
N GLY A 214 -27.72 21.09 -17.27
CA GLY A 214 -28.90 20.50 -16.62
C GLY A 214 -29.28 21.11 -15.26
N ILE A 215 -28.56 22.12 -14.77
CA ILE A 215 -28.91 22.87 -13.57
C ILE A 215 -29.37 24.27 -13.98
N GLU A 216 -30.65 24.57 -13.78
CA GLU A 216 -31.21 25.91 -13.99
C GLU A 216 -31.54 26.56 -12.63
N PRO A 217 -31.11 27.81 -12.39
CA PRO A 217 -31.42 28.49 -11.14
C PRO A 217 -32.90 28.90 -11.15
N ALA A 218 -33.60 28.63 -10.04
CA ALA A 218 -35.00 29.04 -9.89
C ALA A 218 -35.16 30.58 -9.88
N GLU A 219 -34.13 31.30 -9.44
CA GLU A 219 -34.02 32.76 -9.51
C GLU A 219 -32.55 33.15 -9.74
N SER A 220 -32.30 34.14 -10.61
CA SER A 220 -30.94 34.63 -10.88
C SER A 220 -30.30 35.24 -9.64
N TRP A 221 -29.01 35.00 -9.41
CA TRP A 221 -28.32 35.51 -8.22
C TRP A 221 -28.35 37.05 -8.12
N GLN A 222 -28.34 37.78 -9.24
CA GLN A 222 -28.40 39.25 -9.24
C GLN A 222 -29.75 39.76 -8.72
N ARG A 223 -30.84 39.10 -9.12
CA ARG A 223 -32.19 39.46 -8.69
C ARG A 223 -32.40 39.18 -7.21
N TRP A 224 -31.88 38.06 -6.73
CA TRP A 224 -31.91 37.70 -5.31
C TRP A 224 -31.10 38.67 -4.43
N LEU A 225 -29.93 39.13 -4.89
CA LEU A 225 -29.09 40.07 -4.13
C LEU A 225 -29.55 41.53 -4.20
N GLN A 226 -30.31 41.92 -5.23
CA GLN A 226 -30.69 43.32 -5.46
C GLN A 226 -31.37 43.99 -4.25
N PRO A 227 -32.35 43.35 -3.56
CA PRO A 227 -32.99 43.93 -2.38
C PRO A 227 -32.01 44.13 -1.21
N LEU A 228 -31.07 43.19 -1.02
CA LEU A 228 -30.08 43.23 0.06
C LEU A 228 -29.03 44.33 -0.15
N GLN A 229 -28.59 44.53 -1.40
CA GLN A 229 -27.71 45.63 -1.78
C GLN A 229 -28.37 47.00 -1.61
N ASN A 230 -29.69 47.08 -1.85
CA ASN A 230 -30.45 48.32 -1.71
C ASN A 230 -30.76 48.66 -0.24
N GLN A 231 -30.92 47.67 0.64
CA GLN A 231 -31.11 47.88 2.08
C GLN A 231 -29.87 48.45 2.77
N GLY A 232 -28.66 48.13 2.31
CA GLY A 232 -27.42 48.71 2.82
C GLY A 232 -27.14 50.16 2.39
N ARG A 233 -28.01 50.75 1.54
CA ARG A 233 -27.88 52.13 1.03
C ARG A 233 -28.81 53.14 1.70
N ILE A 234 -29.56 52.75 2.74
CA ILE A 234 -30.42 53.67 3.48
C ILE A 234 -29.68 54.14 4.74
N GLN A 235 -29.30 55.43 4.71
CA GLN A 235 -28.66 56.26 5.74
C GLN A 235 -27.12 56.20 5.82
N ALA A 236 -26.48 56.94 4.91
CA ALA A 236 -25.35 57.82 5.23
C ALA A 236 -25.81 59.27 5.02
#